data_AF-A0A961K5X4-F1
#
_entry.id   AF-A0A961K5X4-F1
#
_cell.length_a   1.000
_cell.length_b   1.000
_cell.length_c   1.000
_cell.angle_alpha   90.00
_cell.angle_beta   90.00
_cell.angle_gamma   90.00
#
_symmetry.space_group_name_H-M   'P 1'
#
loop_
_entity.id
_entity.type
_entity.pdbx_description
1 polymer ?
#
loop_
_entity_poly.entity_id
_entity_poly.type
_entity_poly.pdbx_seq_one_letter_code
_entity_poly.pdbx_strand_id
1 'polypeptide(L)'
;MKQIAFALAFCAALEPVSALALSCAPWSPEQAFDRAAAASSAYSVVVGSFAFDASQLPQGGTSDAKGAVVSARLAGRALSTTGFDAAYAQPVRLDVSCAASWCGSVIPGQSYLVFVEHRSAGLTVDVGACPTVLFPDPTAAEERTLTRCLAAGRCDTN
;
A
#
# COMPACT_ATOMS: atom_id res chain seq x y z
N MET A 1 47.87 50.13 -27.66
CA MET A 1 48.37 49.20 -26.61
C MET A 1 47.55 49.37 -25.33
N LYS A 2 46.67 48.39 -25.02
CA LYS A 2 46.02 48.04 -23.72
C LYS A 2 44.77 47.21 -24.06
N GLN A 3 44.78 45.87 -24.07
CA GLN A 3 44.73 44.92 -22.94
C GLN A 3 43.54 45.21 -22.00
N ILE A 4 42.67 44.32 -21.53
CA ILE A 4 42.31 42.88 -21.62
C ILE A 4 40.91 42.82 -20.94
N ALA A 5 40.01 41.89 -21.31
CA ALA A 5 39.14 41.12 -20.38
C ALA A 5 38.11 40.30 -21.19
N PHE A 6 38.40 39.03 -21.48
CA PHE A 6 37.84 37.86 -20.77
C PHE A 6 36.30 37.81 -20.76
N ALA A 7 35.74 37.30 -21.87
CA ALA A 7 34.36 36.82 -21.92
C ALA A 7 34.29 35.49 -21.15
N LEU A 8 33.81 35.54 -19.91
CA LEU A 8 33.53 34.38 -19.07
C LEU A 8 32.40 33.56 -19.69
N ALA A 9 32.73 32.32 -20.06
CA ALA A 9 31.80 31.29 -20.49
C ALA A 9 30.78 30.99 -19.38
N PHE A 10 29.52 31.31 -19.64
CA PHE A 10 28.39 30.99 -18.78
C PHE A 10 27.96 29.54 -19.05
N CYS A 11 28.64 28.57 -18.45
CA CYS A 11 28.18 27.19 -18.38
C CYS A 11 26.99 27.12 -17.43
N ALA A 12 25.77 27.20 -17.97
CA ALA A 12 24.55 26.86 -17.25
C ALA A 12 24.58 25.36 -16.91
N ALA A 13 24.95 25.04 -15.67
CA ALA A 13 24.74 23.72 -15.10
C ALA A 13 23.23 23.54 -14.86
N LEU A 14 22.53 23.03 -15.88
CA LEU A 14 21.23 22.41 -15.70
C LEU A 14 21.48 21.06 -15.03
N GLU A 15 21.50 21.06 -13.69
CA GLU A 15 21.55 19.81 -12.94
C GLU A 15 20.26 19.03 -13.22
N PRO A 16 20.35 17.82 -13.78
CA PRO A 16 19.17 17.01 -14.04
C PRO A 16 18.57 16.62 -12.68
N VAL A 17 17.40 17.17 -12.35
CA VAL A 17 16.56 16.64 -11.28
C VAL A 17 16.22 15.20 -11.64
N SER A 18 16.92 14.26 -11.00
CA SER A 18 16.71 12.84 -11.21
C SER A 18 15.31 12.47 -10.73
N ALA A 19 14.40 12.23 -11.67
CA ALA A 19 13.15 11.55 -11.43
C ALA A 19 13.48 10.09 -11.06
N LEU A 20 13.68 9.83 -9.77
CA LEU A 20 13.79 8.47 -9.24
C LEU A 20 12.44 7.77 -9.41
N ALA A 21 12.16 7.18 -10.57
CA ALA A 21 10.96 6.38 -10.75
C ALA A 21 10.96 5.23 -9.74
N LEU A 22 9.95 5.16 -8.87
CA LEU A 22 9.77 4.05 -7.93
C LEU A 22 9.57 2.76 -8.74
N SER A 23 10.61 1.92 -8.84
CA SER A 23 10.50 0.58 -9.42
C SER A 23 10.04 -0.39 -8.33
N CYS A 24 8.77 -0.32 -7.94
CA CYS A 24 8.21 -1.29 -7.01
C CYS A 24 8.22 -2.67 -7.67
N ALA A 25 8.86 -3.65 -7.04
CA ALA A 25 8.61 -5.05 -7.39
C ALA A 25 7.18 -5.39 -6.94
N PRO A 26 6.32 -5.94 -7.81
CA PRO A 26 4.95 -6.25 -7.45
C PRO A 26 4.93 -7.38 -6.41
N TRP A 27 4.23 -7.15 -5.31
CA TRP A 27 3.90 -8.21 -4.34
C TRP A 27 2.67 -8.97 -4.82
N SER A 28 2.58 -10.25 -4.49
CA SER A 28 1.37 -11.05 -4.70
C SER A 28 0.62 -11.25 -3.36
N PRO A 29 -0.70 -11.54 -3.40
CA PRO A 29 -1.46 -11.85 -2.19
C PRO A 29 -0.89 -13.02 -1.38
N GLU A 30 -0.28 -14.01 -2.04
CA GLU A 30 0.35 -15.17 -1.40
C GLU A 30 1.59 -14.76 -0.60
N GLN A 31 2.44 -13.91 -1.18
CA GLN A 31 3.61 -13.36 -0.46
C GLN A 31 3.19 -12.55 0.75
N ALA A 32 2.10 -11.78 0.64
CA ALA A 32 1.52 -11.06 1.76
C ALA A 32 0.97 -12.00 2.84
N PHE A 33 0.35 -13.11 2.43
CA PHE A 33 -0.13 -14.14 3.35
C PHE A 33 0.99 -14.80 4.13
N ASP A 34 2.06 -15.23 3.46
CA ASP A 34 3.20 -15.85 4.15
C ASP A 34 3.88 -14.88 5.11
N ARG A 35 4.01 -13.61 4.70
CA ARG A 35 4.51 -12.56 5.60
C ARG A 35 3.61 -12.37 6.82
N ALA A 36 2.30 -12.32 6.63
CA ALA A 36 1.33 -12.15 7.71
C ALA A 36 1.31 -13.38 8.65
N ALA A 37 1.42 -14.59 8.11
CA ALA A 37 1.48 -15.83 8.88
C ALA A 37 2.77 -15.95 9.72
N ALA A 38 3.86 -15.37 9.24
CA ALA A 38 5.14 -15.34 9.95
C ALA A 38 5.27 -14.16 10.95
N ALA A 39 4.34 -13.21 10.94
CA ALA A 39 4.38 -12.03 11.79
C ALA A 39 3.96 -12.34 13.23
N SER A 40 4.48 -11.57 14.20
CA SER A 40 4.04 -11.63 15.59
C SER A 40 2.66 -11.00 15.81
N SER A 41 2.26 -10.08 14.92
CA SER A 41 0.95 -9.44 14.94
C SER A 41 -0.10 -10.37 14.33
N ALA A 42 -1.33 -10.33 14.85
CA ALA A 42 -2.44 -10.99 14.21
C ALA A 42 -2.90 -10.21 12.97
N TYR A 43 -3.39 -10.92 11.95
CA TYR A 43 -3.93 -10.34 10.74
C TYR A 43 -5.32 -10.88 10.42
N SER A 44 -6.17 -10.01 9.88
CA SER A 44 -7.42 -10.40 9.21
C SER A 44 -7.28 -10.15 7.71
N VAL A 45 -7.59 -11.15 6.89
CA VAL A 45 -7.62 -11.01 5.44
C VAL A 45 -9.06 -10.74 5.01
N VAL A 46 -9.30 -9.67 4.28
CA VAL A 46 -10.66 -9.22 3.93
C VAL A 46 -10.74 -8.89 2.45
N VAL A 47 -11.82 -9.31 1.79
CA VAL A 47 -12.24 -8.74 0.51
C VAL A 47 -13.38 -7.77 0.78
N GLY A 48 -13.19 -6.50 0.42
CA GLY A 48 -14.15 -5.45 0.74
C GLY A 48 -13.75 -4.08 0.21
N SER A 49 -14.48 -3.06 0.62
CA SER A 49 -14.23 -1.68 0.24
C SER A 49 -14.14 -0.76 1.44
N PHE A 50 -13.43 0.35 1.26
CA PHE A 50 -13.25 1.37 2.28
C PHE A 50 -14.24 2.52 2.08
N ALA A 51 -14.82 2.98 3.18
CA ALA A 51 -15.55 4.24 3.26
C ALA A 51 -14.74 5.23 4.11
N PHE A 52 -14.31 6.33 3.51
CA PHE A 52 -13.57 7.42 4.13
C PHE A 52 -13.61 8.68 3.26
N ASP A 53 -13.17 9.81 3.81
CA ASP A 53 -13.01 11.05 3.06
C ASP A 53 -11.65 11.07 2.35
N ALA A 54 -11.68 10.95 1.01
CA ALA A 54 -10.47 10.94 0.19
C ALA A 54 -9.64 12.23 0.29
N SER A 55 -10.24 13.35 0.71
CA SER A 55 -9.51 14.61 0.91
C SER A 55 -8.54 14.56 2.10
N GLN A 56 -8.67 13.55 2.97
CA GLN A 56 -7.75 13.32 4.09
C GLN A 56 -6.48 12.56 3.69
N LEU A 57 -6.39 12.04 2.46
CA LEU A 57 -5.17 11.40 1.99
C LEU A 57 -4.04 12.43 1.82
N PRO A 58 -2.79 12.06 2.14
CA PRO A 58 -1.66 12.95 1.92
C PRO A 58 -1.47 13.23 0.43
N GLN A 59 -1.11 14.47 0.12
CA GLN A 59 -0.76 14.85 -1.24
C GLN A 59 0.70 14.48 -1.54
N GLY A 60 0.92 13.72 -2.60
CA GLY A 60 2.25 13.51 -3.17
C GLY A 60 2.69 14.67 -4.07
N GLY A 61 3.81 14.48 -4.77
CA GLY A 61 4.32 15.43 -5.77
C GLY A 61 5.41 16.37 -5.29
N THR A 62 5.68 16.42 -3.98
CA THR A 62 6.83 17.14 -3.41
C THR A 62 7.78 16.18 -2.71
N SER A 63 9.07 16.47 -2.68
CA SER A 63 10.08 15.60 -2.06
C SER A 63 9.95 15.49 -0.53
N ASP A 64 9.18 16.38 0.09
CA ASP A 64 8.91 16.44 1.53
C ASP A 64 7.51 15.94 1.90
N ALA A 65 6.83 15.25 0.98
CA ALA A 65 5.50 14.69 1.21
C ALA A 65 5.48 13.81 2.47
N LYS A 66 4.54 14.10 3.38
CA LYS A 66 4.41 13.40 4.65
C LYS A 66 3.23 12.44 4.61
N GLY A 67 3.43 11.26 5.19
CA GLY A 67 2.36 10.31 5.43
C GLY A 67 1.30 10.84 6.40
N ALA A 68 0.16 10.16 6.44
CA ALA A 68 -0.94 10.49 7.34
C ALA A 68 -1.72 9.24 7.73
N VAL A 69 -2.36 9.28 8.90
CA VAL A 69 -3.31 8.24 9.33
C VAL A 69 -4.72 8.72 9.05
N VAL A 70 -5.45 7.98 8.22
CA VAL A 70 -6.84 8.28 7.85
C VAL A 70 -7.78 7.28 8.50
N SER A 71 -8.85 7.78 9.13
CA SER A 71 -9.89 6.92 9.69
C SER A 71 -10.82 6.44 8.58
N ALA A 72 -11.04 5.13 8.51
CA ALA A 72 -11.90 4.52 7.50
C ALA A 72 -12.80 3.44 8.11
N ARG A 73 -13.82 3.04 7.36
CA ARG A 73 -14.60 1.83 7.65
C ARG A 73 -14.39 0.83 6.53
N LEU A 74 -13.93 -0.37 6.88
CA LEU A 74 -13.78 -1.48 5.95
C LEU A 74 -14.98 -2.41 6.09
N ALA A 75 -15.70 -2.63 4.98
CA ALA A 75 -16.84 -3.52 4.92
C ALA A 75 -16.69 -4.55 3.79
N GLY A 76 -17.08 -5.79 4.06
CA GLY A 76 -16.98 -6.90 3.12
C GLY A 76 -17.04 -8.25 3.79
N ARG A 77 -16.15 -9.15 3.39
CA ARG A 77 -16.07 -10.53 3.81
C ARG A 77 -14.64 -10.89 4.21
N ALA A 78 -14.47 -11.47 5.39
CA ALA A 78 -13.20 -11.94 5.89
C ALA A 78 -12.94 -13.39 5.47
N LEU A 79 -11.67 -13.72 5.32
CA LEU A 79 -11.19 -15.06 5.04
C LEU A 79 -11.42 -15.98 6.25
N SER A 80 -12.00 -17.14 5.97
CA SER A 80 -12.20 -18.26 6.86
C SER A 80 -11.68 -19.54 6.19
N THR A 81 -11.70 -20.66 6.91
CA THR A 81 -11.28 -21.96 6.37
C THR A 81 -12.16 -22.46 5.21
N THR A 82 -13.37 -21.92 5.06
CA THR A 82 -14.32 -22.27 3.98
C THR A 82 -14.32 -21.27 2.84
N GLY A 83 -13.64 -20.14 3.01
CA GLY A 83 -13.51 -19.10 2.00
C GLY A 83 -13.72 -17.72 2.57
N PHE A 84 -14.00 -16.75 1.71
CA PHE A 84 -14.38 -15.43 2.17
C PHE A 84 -15.90 -15.37 2.36
N ASP A 85 -16.38 -15.76 3.53
CA ASP A 85 -17.80 -15.87 3.85
C ASP A 85 -18.19 -15.19 5.18
N ALA A 86 -17.20 -14.92 6.05
CA ALA A 86 -17.42 -14.26 7.32
C ALA A 86 -17.71 -12.77 7.11
N ALA A 87 -18.89 -12.30 7.50
CA ALA A 87 -19.23 -10.88 7.39
C ALA A 87 -18.24 -10.01 8.17
N TYR A 88 -17.72 -8.95 7.52
CA TYR A 88 -16.74 -8.05 8.10
C TYR A 88 -17.21 -6.60 7.95
N ALA A 89 -17.22 -5.86 9.06
CA ALA A 89 -17.58 -4.44 9.07
C ALA A 89 -16.94 -3.75 10.29
N GLN A 90 -15.72 -3.26 10.15
CA GLN A 90 -14.94 -2.72 11.26
C GLN A 90 -14.38 -1.32 10.94
N PRO A 91 -14.24 -0.44 11.95
CA PRO A 91 -13.42 0.74 11.82
C PRO A 91 -11.95 0.32 11.67
N VAL A 92 -11.24 0.94 10.73
CA VAL A 92 -9.83 0.69 10.47
C VAL A 92 -9.10 2.02 10.31
N ARG A 93 -7.79 1.97 10.47
CA ARG A 93 -6.88 3.07 10.20
C ARG A 93 -6.10 2.77 8.93
N LEU A 94 -6.13 3.69 7.98
CA LEU A 94 -5.26 3.66 6.82
C LEU A 94 -3.98 4.41 7.19
N ASP A 95 -2.88 3.69 7.38
CA ASP A 95 -1.57 4.27 7.68
C ASP A 95 -0.86 4.54 6.35
N VAL A 96 -1.07 5.73 5.82
CA VAL A 96 -0.58 6.11 4.49
C VAL A 96 0.85 6.63 4.62
N SER A 97 1.79 5.96 3.97
CA SER A 97 3.19 6.37 3.96
C SER A 97 3.62 6.90 2.59
N CYS A 98 4.62 7.77 2.60
CA CYS A 98 5.20 8.35 1.39
C CYS A 98 6.68 7.99 1.28
N ALA A 99 7.13 7.73 0.06
CA ALA A 99 8.52 7.52 -0.32
C ALA A 99 8.91 8.62 -1.32
N ALA A 100 9.80 9.53 -0.90
CA ALA A 100 10.10 10.75 -1.64
C ALA A 100 8.80 11.51 -2.01
N SER A 101 8.52 11.66 -3.30
CA SER A 101 7.31 12.35 -3.80
C SER A 101 6.09 11.46 -4.01
N TRP A 102 6.17 10.16 -3.75
CA TRP A 102 5.07 9.22 -3.96
C TRP A 102 4.46 8.80 -2.64
N CYS A 103 3.17 9.03 -2.47
CA CYS A 103 2.40 8.52 -1.35
C CYS A 103 1.59 7.29 -1.78
N GLY A 104 1.32 6.40 -0.82
CA GLY A 104 0.36 5.32 -1.04
C GLY A 104 -1.01 5.85 -1.42
N SER A 105 -1.73 5.08 -2.23
CA SER A 105 -3.05 5.44 -2.72
C SER A 105 -4.05 4.34 -2.42
N VAL A 106 -5.29 4.75 -2.18
CA VAL A 106 -6.44 3.89 -1.94
C VAL A 106 -7.69 4.67 -2.34
N ILE A 107 -8.62 4.00 -3.03
CA ILE A 107 -9.81 4.62 -3.60
C ILE A 107 -11.02 4.19 -2.75
N PRO A 108 -11.78 5.14 -2.16
CA PRO A 108 -13.01 4.78 -1.46
C PRO A 108 -13.99 4.06 -2.39
N GLY A 109 -14.65 3.02 -1.87
CA GLY A 109 -15.64 2.24 -2.62
C GLY A 109 -15.07 1.21 -3.60
N GLN A 110 -13.77 1.27 -3.96
CA GLN A 110 -13.13 0.22 -4.76
C GLN A 110 -13.02 -1.08 -3.93
N SER A 111 -13.13 -2.23 -4.61
CA SER A 111 -12.94 -3.54 -4.01
C SER A 111 -11.46 -3.85 -3.87
N TYR A 112 -11.05 -4.33 -2.71
CA TYR A 112 -9.70 -4.74 -2.41
C TYR A 112 -9.69 -6.08 -1.69
N LEU A 113 -8.65 -6.87 -1.94
CA LEU A 113 -8.15 -7.86 -1.01
C LEU A 113 -7.12 -7.17 -0.12
N VAL A 114 -7.36 -7.17 1.18
CA VAL A 114 -6.54 -6.44 2.16
C VAL A 114 -6.16 -7.31 3.35
N PHE A 115 -4.92 -7.15 3.80
CA PHE A 115 -4.42 -7.67 5.07
C PHE A 115 -4.48 -6.57 6.12
N VAL A 116 -5.34 -6.75 7.11
CA VAL A 116 -5.57 -5.82 8.22
C VAL A 116 -4.77 -6.28 9.42
N GLU A 117 -3.79 -5.50 9.83
CA GLU A 117 -2.96 -5.79 11.00
C GLU A 117 -3.66 -5.39 12.31
N HIS A 118 -3.56 -6.23 13.32
CA HIS A 118 -4.03 -5.95 14.67
C HIS A 118 -2.89 -5.33 15.48
N ARG A 119 -2.88 -4.00 15.56
CA ARG A 119 -1.91 -3.23 16.36
C ARG A 119 -2.55 -2.78 17.68
N SER A 120 -1.71 -2.40 18.65
CA SER A 120 -2.18 -1.83 19.92
C SER A 120 -3.04 -0.58 19.75
N ALA A 121 -2.80 0.19 18.68
CA ALA A 121 -3.56 1.38 18.34
C ALA A 121 -4.82 1.10 17.48
N GLY A 122 -5.14 -0.17 17.24
CA GLY A 122 -6.31 -0.64 16.49
C GLY A 122 -5.97 -1.36 15.19
N LEU A 123 -7.03 -1.71 14.46
CA LEU A 123 -6.97 -2.35 13.15
C LEU A 123 -6.37 -1.40 12.12
N THR A 124 -5.22 -1.77 11.55
CA THR A 124 -4.42 -0.89 10.70
C THR A 124 -4.16 -1.55 9.34
N VAL A 125 -4.24 -0.75 8.29
CA VAL A 125 -3.88 -1.13 6.92
C VAL A 125 -2.74 -0.21 6.48
N ASP A 126 -1.58 -0.78 6.19
CA ASP A 126 -0.46 0.00 5.66
C ASP A 126 -0.67 0.31 4.18
N VAL A 127 -0.78 1.58 3.85
CA VAL A 127 -0.96 2.07 2.48
C VAL A 127 0.32 2.77 2.06
N GLY A 128 1.30 1.99 1.63
CA GLY A 128 2.57 2.50 1.15
C GLY A 128 2.57 2.86 -0.33
N ALA A 129 3.57 3.65 -0.75
CA ALA A 129 3.82 3.96 -2.16
C ALA A 129 4.06 2.69 -3.01
N CYS A 130 4.63 1.64 -2.40
CA CYS A 130 4.63 0.28 -2.92
C CYS A 130 3.76 -0.58 -1.99
N PRO A 131 2.47 -0.78 -2.30
CA PRO A 131 1.59 -1.54 -1.42
C PRO A 131 1.99 -3.02 -1.41
N THR A 132 2.02 -3.60 -0.20
CA THR A 132 2.36 -5.03 0.01
C THR A 132 1.23 -5.81 0.69
N VAL A 133 0.18 -5.11 1.11
CA VAL A 133 -0.95 -5.67 1.89
C VAL A 133 -2.31 -5.28 1.30
N LEU A 134 -2.33 -4.56 0.19
CA LEU A 134 -3.53 -4.00 -0.42
C LEU A 134 -3.53 -4.28 -1.93
N PHE A 135 -4.48 -5.08 -2.39
CA PHE A 135 -4.54 -5.59 -3.76
C PHE A 135 -5.89 -5.22 -4.39
N PRO A 136 -5.93 -4.35 -5.41
CA PRO A 136 -7.17 -3.90 -6.02
C PRO A 136 -7.85 -4.99 -6.85
N ASP A 137 -9.18 -4.96 -6.87
CA ASP A 137 -10.05 -5.76 -7.75
C ASP A 137 -9.69 -7.26 -7.77
N PRO A 138 -9.70 -7.94 -6.60
CA PRO A 138 -9.28 -9.33 -6.50
C PRO A 138 -10.19 -10.25 -7.33
N THR A 139 -9.56 -11.24 -7.96
CA THR A 139 -10.23 -12.29 -8.71
C THR A 139 -10.70 -13.42 -7.80
N ALA A 140 -11.72 -14.15 -8.25
CA ALA A 140 -12.16 -15.38 -7.57
C ALA A 140 -11.07 -16.48 -7.53
N ALA A 141 -10.04 -16.39 -8.39
CA ALA A 141 -8.90 -17.30 -8.33
C ALA A 141 -8.00 -16.97 -7.14
N GLU A 142 -7.65 -15.71 -6.94
CA GLU A 142 -6.83 -15.24 -5.80
C GLU A 142 -7.53 -15.54 -4.47
N GLU A 143 -8.83 -15.32 -4.37
CA GLU A 143 -9.58 -15.64 -3.15
C GLU A 143 -9.55 -17.13 -2.80
N ARG A 144 -9.74 -17.99 -3.82
CA ARG A 144 -9.63 -19.45 -3.64
C ARG A 144 -8.20 -19.85 -3.27
N THR A 145 -7.19 -19.17 -3.80
CA THR A 145 -5.80 -19.40 -3.43
C THR A 145 -5.55 -19.09 -1.97
N LEU A 146 -5.98 -17.92 -1.46
CA LEU A 146 -5.82 -17.60 -0.04
C LEU A 146 -6.63 -18.51 0.88
N THR A 147 -7.78 -19.01 0.42
CA THR A 147 -8.54 -20.04 1.15
C THR A 147 -7.72 -21.31 1.32
N ARG A 148 -7.04 -21.76 0.26
CA ARG A 148 -6.13 -22.92 0.33
C ARG A 148 -4.92 -22.63 1.22
N CYS A 149 -4.34 -21.43 1.13
CA CYS A 149 -3.21 -21.05 1.98
C CYS A 149 -3.58 -21.10 3.47
N LEU A 150 -4.77 -20.59 3.83
CA LEU A 150 -5.24 -20.64 5.21
C LEU A 150 -5.46 -22.07 5.69
N ALA A 151 -6.06 -22.93 4.86
CA ALA A 151 -6.24 -24.34 5.19
C ALA A 151 -4.91 -25.10 5.36
N ALA A 152 -3.88 -24.74 4.59
CA ALA A 152 -2.55 -25.33 4.67
C ALA A 152 -1.63 -24.67 5.72
N GLY A 153 -2.00 -23.51 6.25
CA GLY A 153 -1.17 -22.69 7.15
C GLY A 153 0.00 -21.95 6.46
N ARG A 154 0.12 -22.05 5.13
CA ARG A 154 1.14 -21.42 4.29
C ARG A 154 0.69 -21.40 2.83
N CYS A 155 1.18 -20.44 2.05
CA CYS A 155 1.04 -20.48 0.61
C CYS A 155 2.20 -21.26 -0.01
N ASP A 156 1.96 -22.52 -0.38
CA ASP A 156 2.96 -23.25 -1.18
C ASP A 156 3.03 -22.64 -2.58
N THR A 157 4.14 -21.95 -2.89
CA THR A 157 4.52 -21.54 -4.24
C THR A 157 5.12 -22.74 -4.98
N ASN A 158 4.29 -23.69 -5.42
CA ASN A 158 4.73 -24.82 -6.24
C ASN A 158 4.12 -24.75 -7.64
#